data_AF-A0A7R9K8X8-F1
#
_entry.id   AF-A0A7R9K8X8-F1
#
_cell.length_a   1.000
_cell.length_b   1.000
_cell.length_c   1.000
_cell.angle_alpha   90.00
_cell.angle_beta   90.00
_cell.angle_gamma   90.00
#
_symmetry.space_group_name_H-M   'P 1'
#
loop_
_entity.id
_entity.type
_entity.pdbx_description
1 polymer ?
#
loop_
_entity_poly.entity_id
_entity_poly.type
_entity_poly.pdbx_seq_one_letter_code
_entity_poly.pdbx_strand_id
1 'polypeptide(L)'
;MKRIYTVSTVQGFWSVYNNIPGADRIRVRCSYHLMRDERKPLWEEPYNQYGGTWKLKCFKKDTPQVWRELLLAAIGEQFSDSIAEGDEVCGVTVTVREKDDLVQVWNTSAQLADGATVLHKVQRLLPEVNFPTKYYKRK
;
A
#
# COMPACT_ATOMS: atom_id res chain seq x y z
N MET A 1 11.62 -13.14 -0.67
CA MET A 1 11.36 -11.79 -0.13
C MET A 1 12.63 -11.30 0.56
N LYS A 2 13.07 -10.07 0.31
CA LYS A 2 14.30 -9.51 0.91
C LYS A 2 13.95 -8.21 1.63
N ARG A 3 14.22 -8.13 2.93
CA ARG A 3 14.08 -6.88 3.69
C ARG A 3 15.19 -5.92 3.26
N ILE A 4 14.81 -4.69 2.92
CA ILE A 4 15.76 -3.65 2.50
C ILE A 4 16.22 -2.85 3.72
N TYR A 5 15.27 -2.29 4.48
CA TYR A 5 15.55 -1.46 5.64
C TYR A 5 14.32 -1.36 6.56
N THR A 6 14.53 -0.91 7.79
CA THR A 6 13.47 -0.54 8.75
C THR A 6 13.55 0.95 9.00
N VAL A 7 12.48 1.69 8.72
CA VAL A 7 12.46 3.16 8.85
C VAL A 7 11.64 3.55 10.09
N SER A 8 12.19 4.45 10.91
CA SER A 8 11.52 4.97 12.12
C SER A 8 11.49 6.50 12.15
N THR A 9 12.08 7.17 11.17
CA THR A 9 12.12 8.63 11.05
C THR A 9 11.80 9.06 9.62
N VAL A 10 11.29 10.28 9.45
CA VAL A 10 11.00 10.86 8.12
C VAL A 10 12.27 10.98 7.28
N GLN A 11 13.38 11.37 7.90
CA GLN A 11 14.70 11.45 7.24
C GLN A 11 15.19 10.06 6.81
N GLY A 12 15.00 9.05 7.66
CA GLY A 12 15.32 7.65 7.33
C GLY A 12 14.49 7.14 6.15
N PHE A 13 13.20 7.47 6.11
CA PHE A 13 12.33 7.17 4.99
C PHE A 13 12.86 7.77 3.67
N TRP A 14 13.13 9.09 3.65
CA TRP A 14 13.63 9.75 2.43
C TRP A 14 15.00 9.25 2.01
N SER A 15 15.87 8.93 2.98
CA SER A 15 17.17 8.32 2.71
C SER A 15 17.00 6.98 1.97
N VAL A 16 16.12 6.09 2.44
CA VAL A 16 15.85 4.82 1.76
C VAL A 16 15.19 5.05 0.40
N TYR A 17 14.12 5.85 0.34
CA TYR A 17 13.34 6.08 -0.88
C TYR A 17 14.20 6.64 -2.02
N ASN A 18 15.11 7.56 -1.72
CA ASN A 18 15.99 8.18 -2.72
C ASN A 18 17.14 7.26 -3.19
N ASN A 19 17.47 6.22 -2.42
CA ASN A 19 18.58 5.30 -2.71
C ASN A 19 18.14 3.95 -3.30
N ILE A 20 16.84 3.72 -3.48
CA ILE A 20 16.31 2.52 -4.17
C ILE A 20 15.75 2.89 -5.55
N PRO A 21 15.70 1.93 -6.49
CA PRO A 21 14.97 2.13 -7.75
C PRO A 21 13.51 2.51 -7.50
N GLY A 22 12.98 3.45 -8.30
CA GLY A 22 11.56 3.75 -8.32
C GLY A 22 10.70 2.53 -8.66
N ALA A 23 9.44 2.55 -8.27
CA ALA A 23 8.51 1.45 -8.51
C ALA A 23 8.29 1.17 -10.02
N ASP A 24 8.48 2.16 -10.89
CA ASP A 24 8.46 2.03 -12.35
C ASP A 24 9.70 1.33 -12.93
N ARG A 25 10.78 1.22 -12.15
CA ARG A 25 12.09 0.71 -12.61
C ARG A 25 12.39 -0.71 -12.16
N ILE A 26 11.56 -1.30 -11.30
CA ILE A 26 11.72 -2.70 -10.91
C ILE A 26 11.16 -3.63 -11.99
N ARG A 27 11.66 -4.87 -12.02
CA ARG A 27 11.25 -5.85 -13.03
C ARG A 27 9.76 -6.17 -12.93
N VAL A 28 9.14 -6.45 -14.07
CA VAL A 28 7.77 -6.95 -14.14
C VAL A 28 7.63 -8.21 -13.28
N ARG A 29 6.51 -8.32 -12.55
CA ARG A 29 6.22 -9.35 -11.52
C ARG A 29 7.00 -9.16 -10.21
N CYS A 30 7.82 -8.13 -10.05
CA CYS A 30 8.37 -7.73 -8.76
C CYS A 30 7.41 -6.80 -8.01
N SER A 31 7.56 -6.76 -6.69
CA SER A 31 6.77 -5.92 -5.80
C SER A 31 7.63 -5.22 -4.77
N TYR A 32 7.25 -4.00 -4.40
CA TYR A 32 7.68 -3.35 -3.17
C TYR A 32 6.58 -3.45 -2.13
N HIS A 33 7.02 -3.51 -0.87
CA HIS A 33 6.15 -3.61 0.30
C HIS A 33 6.69 -2.68 1.37
N LEU A 34 5.84 -1.82 1.91
CA LEU A 34 6.06 -1.13 3.17
C LEU A 34 5.08 -1.74 4.17
N MET A 35 5.59 -2.41 5.19
CA MET A 35 4.78 -3.03 6.25
C MET A 35 5.11 -2.38 7.57
N ARG A 36 4.12 -2.33 8.46
CA ARG A 36 4.28 -1.87 9.83
C ARG A 36 5.13 -2.87 10.62
N ASP A 37 6.02 -2.35 11.47
CA ASP A 37 6.93 -3.13 12.32
C ASP A 37 7.74 -4.18 11.53
N GLU A 38 7.78 -5.41 12.03
CA GLU A 38 8.42 -6.55 11.37
C GLU A 38 7.41 -7.45 10.64
N ARG A 39 6.17 -6.98 10.44
CA ARG A 39 5.11 -7.76 9.77
C ARG A 39 5.51 -8.02 8.33
N LYS A 40 5.29 -9.24 7.86
CA LYS A 40 5.50 -9.62 6.45
C LYS A 40 4.18 -9.51 5.69
N PRO A 41 4.19 -9.17 4.38
CA PRO A 41 3.00 -9.18 3.54
C PRO A 41 2.68 -10.62 3.10
N LEU A 42 2.51 -11.51 4.08
CA LEU A 42 2.17 -12.92 3.91
C LEU A 42 0.84 -13.16 4.63
N TRP A 43 -0.02 -13.97 4.04
CA TRP A 43 -1.35 -14.22 4.60
C TRP A 43 -1.32 -15.25 5.74
N GLU A 44 -0.25 -16.03 5.80
CA GLU A 44 0.03 -17.02 6.83
C GLU A 44 0.49 -16.37 8.15
N GLU A 45 0.82 -15.06 8.13
CA GLU A 45 1.17 -14.33 9.33
C GLU A 45 -0.07 -14.11 10.21
N PRO A 46 0.03 -14.31 11.54
CA PRO A 46 -1.12 -14.20 12.45
C PRO A 46 -1.88 -12.87 12.37
N TYR A 47 -1.18 -11.79 12.02
CA TYR A 47 -1.74 -10.44 11.90
C TYR A 47 -2.52 -10.18 10.61
N ASN A 48 -2.27 -10.95 9.55
CA ASN A 48 -2.89 -10.73 8.24
C ASN A 48 -3.96 -11.78 7.90
N GLN A 49 -3.99 -12.90 8.62
CA GLN A 49 -4.84 -14.05 8.30
C GLN A 49 -6.34 -13.74 8.28
N TYR A 50 -6.79 -12.74 9.05
CA TYR A 50 -8.18 -12.27 9.11
C TYR A 50 -8.40 -10.96 8.34
N GLY A 51 -7.36 -10.45 7.70
CA GLY A 51 -7.34 -9.17 7.02
C GLY A 51 -7.75 -9.27 5.56
N GLY A 52 -7.40 -8.22 4.82
CA GLY A 52 -7.60 -8.19 3.39
C GLY A 52 -6.82 -7.06 2.74
N THR A 53 -7.13 -6.78 1.48
CA THR A 53 -6.50 -5.67 0.76
C THR A 53 -7.50 -4.90 -0.09
N TRP A 54 -7.46 -3.57 -0.01
CA TRP A 54 -8.00 -2.72 -1.07
C TRP A 54 -7.02 -2.72 -2.24
N LYS A 55 -7.52 -3.05 -3.42
CA LYS A 55 -6.75 -3.24 -4.64
C LYS A 55 -7.13 -2.17 -5.65
N LEU A 56 -6.14 -1.43 -6.12
CA LEU A 56 -6.27 -0.38 -7.12
C LEU A 56 -5.34 -0.69 -8.29
N LYS A 57 -5.88 -0.77 -9.51
CA LYS A 57 -5.03 -0.73 -10.71
C LYS A 57 -4.73 0.72 -11.05
N CYS A 58 -3.48 1.01 -11.40
CA CYS A 58 -3.08 2.31 -11.95
C CYS A 58 -2.30 2.13 -13.24
N PHE A 59 -2.37 3.14 -14.11
CA PHE A 59 -1.55 3.17 -15.30
C PHE A 59 -0.08 3.34 -14.94
N LYS A 60 0.82 2.76 -15.74
CA LYS A 60 2.27 2.77 -15.51
C LYS A 60 2.85 4.17 -15.32
N LYS A 61 2.31 5.16 -16.05
CA LYS A 61 2.72 6.56 -15.94
C LYS A 61 2.45 7.17 -14.56
N ASP A 62 1.42 6.66 -13.86
CA ASP A 62 0.98 7.17 -12.57
C ASP A 62 1.62 6.39 -11.41
N THR A 63 2.20 5.21 -11.65
CA THR A 63 2.81 4.33 -10.64
C THR A 63 3.79 5.05 -9.70
N PRO A 64 4.73 5.89 -10.17
CA PRO A 64 5.65 6.57 -9.27
C PRO A 64 4.95 7.53 -8.29
N GLN A 65 3.98 8.30 -8.79
CA GLN A 65 3.22 9.25 -7.98
C GLN A 65 2.33 8.51 -6.99
N VAL A 66 1.54 7.54 -7.47
CA VAL A 66 0.65 6.74 -6.64
C VAL A 66 1.43 6.06 -5.51
N TRP A 67 2.56 5.44 -5.84
CA TRP A 67 3.38 4.75 -4.84
C TRP A 67 3.94 5.71 -3.79
N ARG A 68 4.47 6.86 -4.21
CA ARG A 68 5.00 7.87 -3.28
C ARG A 68 3.92 8.40 -2.35
N GLU A 69 2.75 8.80 -2.87
CA GLU A 69 1.68 9.36 -2.03
C GLU A 69 1.14 8.34 -1.02
N LEU A 70 1.04 7.06 -1.40
CA LEU A 70 0.63 6.02 -0.44
C LEU A 70 1.68 5.74 0.63
N LEU A 71 2.97 5.79 0.27
CA LEU A 71 4.04 5.68 1.26
C LEU A 71 3.98 6.85 2.26
N LEU A 72 3.81 8.08 1.76
CA LEU A 72 3.69 9.28 2.60
C LEU A 72 2.45 9.24 3.50
N ALA A 73 1.31 8.81 2.96
CA ALA A 73 0.09 8.63 3.73
C ALA A 73 0.24 7.54 4.81
N ALA A 74 0.97 6.46 4.51
CA ALA A 74 1.22 5.38 5.45
C ALA A 74 2.14 5.83 6.60
N ILE A 75 3.31 6.42 6.31
CA ILE A 75 4.23 6.89 7.37
C ILE A 75 3.69 8.10 8.15
N GLY A 76 2.76 8.85 7.54
CA GLY A 76 2.07 9.97 8.16
C GLY A 76 0.81 9.57 8.94
N GLU A 77 0.56 8.27 9.12
CA GLU A 77 -0.60 7.74 9.87
C GLU A 77 -1.96 8.24 9.35
N GLN A 78 -2.03 8.60 8.06
CA GLN A 78 -3.19 9.26 7.49
C GLN A 78 -4.35 8.31 7.21
N PHE A 79 -4.15 7.00 7.24
CA PHE A 79 -5.24 6.03 7.00
C PHE A 79 -6.08 5.73 8.24
N SER A 80 -5.62 6.12 9.43
CA SER A 80 -6.29 5.84 10.70
C SER A 80 -7.67 6.49 10.80
N ASP A 81 -7.91 7.59 10.07
CA ASP A 81 -9.22 8.25 9.96
C ASP A 81 -10.17 7.61 8.92
N SER A 82 -9.66 6.64 8.15
CA SER A 82 -10.33 6.06 6.98
C SER A 82 -10.70 4.59 7.17
N ILE A 83 -10.49 4.06 8.38
CA ILE A 83 -10.79 2.68 8.78
C ILE A 83 -11.74 2.68 9.98
N ALA A 84 -12.44 1.56 10.19
CA ALA A 84 -13.33 1.42 11.34
C ALA A 84 -12.53 1.23 12.64
N GLU A 85 -13.15 1.53 13.77
CA GLU A 85 -12.58 1.26 15.09
C GLU A 85 -12.28 -0.25 15.24
N GLY A 86 -11.07 -0.57 15.70
CA GLY A 86 -10.59 -1.95 15.81
C GLY A 86 -9.97 -2.55 14.55
N ASP A 87 -9.88 -1.80 13.45
CA ASP A 87 -9.08 -2.15 12.26
C ASP A 87 -7.76 -1.36 12.25
N GLU A 88 -6.79 -1.82 11.45
CA GLU A 88 -5.51 -1.13 11.27
C GLU A 88 -5.00 -1.30 9.84
N VAL A 89 -4.53 -0.23 9.21
CA VAL A 89 -3.73 -0.36 7.98
C VAL A 89 -2.33 -0.84 8.33
N CYS A 90 -2.02 -2.09 7.99
CA CYS A 90 -0.76 -2.75 8.35
C CYS A 90 0.32 -2.67 7.26
N GLY A 91 -0.01 -2.17 6.07
CA GLY A 91 0.99 -1.96 5.02
C GLY A 91 0.43 -1.57 3.66
N VAL A 92 1.35 -1.27 2.75
CA VAL A 92 1.07 -0.95 1.35
C VAL A 92 2.02 -1.74 0.43
N THR A 93 1.48 -2.20 -0.70
CA THR A 93 2.22 -2.94 -1.73
C THR A 93 2.03 -2.28 -3.08
N VAL A 94 3.09 -2.21 -3.88
CA VAL A 94 2.99 -2.01 -5.34
C VAL A 94 3.59 -3.22 -6.05
N THR A 95 2.89 -3.74 -7.06
CA THR A 95 3.31 -4.84 -7.92
C THR A 95 3.34 -4.37 -9.35
N VAL A 96 4.53 -4.41 -9.98
CA VAL A 96 4.69 -4.07 -11.40
C VAL A 96 4.17 -5.21 -12.26
N ARG A 97 3.28 -4.92 -13.19
CA ARG A 97 2.71 -5.93 -14.11
C ARG A 97 3.00 -5.57 -15.56
N GLU A 98 2.53 -6.39 -16.50
CA GLU A 98 2.75 -6.16 -17.93
C GLU A 98 1.93 -4.97 -18.46
N LYS A 99 0.64 -4.89 -18.09
CA LYS A 99 -0.29 -3.85 -18.55
C LYS A 99 -0.39 -2.70 -17.55
N ASP A 100 -1.15 -2.92 -16.48
CA ASP A 100 -1.39 -1.94 -15.42
C ASP A 100 -0.82 -2.44 -14.11
N ASP A 101 -0.14 -1.57 -13.38
CA ASP A 101 0.44 -1.92 -12.11
C ASP A 101 -0.65 -2.02 -11.03
N LEU A 102 -0.42 -2.89 -10.04
CA LEU A 102 -1.36 -3.13 -8.97
C LEU A 102 -0.82 -2.52 -7.69
N VAL A 103 -1.64 -1.71 -7.06
CA VAL A 103 -1.35 -1.13 -5.75
C VAL A 103 -2.35 -1.68 -4.74
N GLN A 104 -1.87 -1.96 -3.54
CA GLN A 104 -2.66 -2.59 -2.48
C GLN A 104 -2.44 -1.87 -1.15
N VAL A 105 -3.52 -1.63 -0.42
CA VAL A 105 -3.51 -1.20 0.97
C VAL A 105 -4.02 -2.36 1.81
N TRP A 106 -3.26 -2.76 2.83
CA TRP A 106 -3.52 -3.92 3.66
C TRP A 106 -4.14 -3.50 4.98
N ASN A 107 -5.14 -4.27 5.43
CA ASN A 107 -5.69 -4.13 6.76
C ASN A 107 -5.76 -5.46 7.50
N THR A 108 -5.92 -5.38 8.82
CA THR A 108 -5.92 -6.53 9.73
C THR A 108 -7.29 -7.20 9.88
N SER A 109 -8.39 -6.50 9.56
CA SER A 109 -9.76 -7.04 9.70
C SER A 109 -10.63 -6.89 8.45
N ALA A 110 -10.83 -7.99 7.72
CA ALA A 110 -11.73 -8.04 6.56
C ALA A 110 -13.21 -7.80 6.91
N GLN A 111 -13.61 -8.06 8.15
CA GLN A 111 -14.99 -7.86 8.59
C GLN A 111 -15.34 -6.38 8.70
N LEU A 112 -14.35 -5.54 9.00
CA LEU A 112 -14.51 -4.10 9.20
C LEU A 112 -14.35 -3.28 7.91
N ALA A 113 -13.99 -3.95 6.80
CA ALA A 113 -13.67 -3.27 5.54
C ALA A 113 -14.85 -2.53 4.90
N ASP A 114 -16.09 -2.97 5.18
CA ASP A 114 -17.29 -2.34 4.60
C ASP A 114 -17.56 -0.95 5.20
N GLY A 115 -17.09 -0.69 6.43
CA GLY A 115 -17.17 0.62 7.09
C GLY A 115 -16.00 1.55 6.75
N ALA A 116 -15.00 1.07 6.01
CA ALA A 116 -13.79 1.83 5.71
C ALA A 116 -13.96 2.72 4.47
N THR A 117 -13.34 3.89 4.50
CA THR A 117 -13.33 4.87 3.39
C THR A 117 -11.97 4.98 2.71
N VAL A 118 -11.11 3.97 2.85
CA VAL A 118 -9.74 3.94 2.30
C VAL A 118 -9.69 4.26 0.81
N LEU A 119 -10.58 3.69 -0.01
CA LEU A 119 -10.61 3.98 -1.45
C LEU A 119 -10.92 5.45 -1.76
N HIS A 120 -11.80 6.07 -0.97
CA HIS A 120 -12.13 7.49 -1.08
C HIS A 120 -10.94 8.35 -0.65
N LYS A 121 -10.25 7.98 0.45
CA LYS A 121 -9.00 8.63 0.88
C LYS A 121 -7.94 8.60 -0.21
N VAL A 122 -7.70 7.45 -0.84
CA VAL A 122 -6.73 7.33 -1.94
C VAL A 122 -7.10 8.22 -3.13
N GLN A 123 -8.38 8.27 -3.51
CA GLN A 123 -8.83 9.17 -4.58
C GLN A 123 -8.64 10.64 -4.22
N ARG A 124 -8.84 11.03 -2.95
CA ARG A 124 -8.62 12.40 -2.47
C ARG A 124 -7.15 12.81 -2.47
N LEU A 125 -6.24 11.88 -2.16
CA LEU A 125 -4.80 12.10 -2.24
C LEU A 125 -4.32 12.27 -3.69
N LEU A 126 -5.01 11.63 -4.63
CA LEU A 126 -4.64 11.55 -6.04
C LEU A 126 -5.83 11.90 -6.95
N PRO A 127 -6.34 13.15 -6.91
CA PRO A 127 -7.58 13.53 -7.59
C PRO A 127 -7.50 13.37 -9.11
N GLU A 128 -6.33 13.63 -9.68
CA GLU A 128 -6.07 13.54 -11.12
C GLU A 128 -5.80 12.11 -11.62
N VAL A 129 -5.62 11.15 -10.72
CA VAL A 129 -5.31 9.76 -11.11
C VAL A 129 -6.59 8.98 -11.35
N ASN A 130 -6.73 8.45 -12.56
CA ASN A 130 -7.78 7.52 -12.91
C ASN A 130 -7.35 6.09 -12.56
N PHE A 131 -8.06 5.46 -11.61
CA PHE A 131 -7.88 4.05 -11.24
C PHE A 131 -8.93 3.20 -11.96
N PRO A 132 -8.57 2.43 -13.02
CA PRO A 132 -9.55 1.71 -13.85
C PRO A 132 -10.28 0.59 -13.10
N THR A 133 -9.71 0.13 -11.98
CA THR A 133 -10.28 -0.94 -11.18
C THR A 133 -9.95 -0.69 -9.72
N LYS A 134 -10.99 -0.71 -8.88
CA LYS A 134 -10.92 -0.52 -7.42
C LYS A 134 -11.84 -1.53 -6.77
N TYR A 135 -11.31 -2.38 -5.88
CA TYR A 135 -12.12 -3.37 -5.16
C TYR A 135 -11.42 -3.82 -3.88
N TYR A 136 -12.18 -4.37 -2.94
CA TYR A 136 -11.62 -5.02 -1.77
C TYR A 136 -11.52 -6.54 -2.01
N LYS A 137 -10.41 -7.15 -1.58
CA LYS A 137 -10.24 -8.60 -1.56
C LYS A 137 -10.04 -9.06 -0.12
N ARG A 138 -11.04 -9.79 0.40
CA ARG A 138 -10.97 -10.53 1.66
C ARG A 138 -9.98 -11.69 1.54
N LYS A 139 -9.29 -12.02 2.63
CA LYS A 139 -8.50 -13.24 2.74
C LYS A 139 -9.39 -14.46 3.00
#